data_AF-A0A5P9H178-F1
#
_entry.id   AF-A0A5P9H178-F1
#
_cell.length_a   1.000
_cell.length_b   1.000
_cell.length_c   1.000
_cell.angle_alpha   90.00
_cell.angle_beta   90.00
_cell.angle_gamma   90.00
#
_symmetry.space_group_name_H-M   'P 1'
#
loop_
_entity.id
_entity.type
_entity.pdbx_description
1 polymer ?
#
loop_
_entity_poly.entity_id
_entity_poly.type
_entity_poly.pdbx_seq_one_letter_code
_entity_poly.pdbx_strand_id
1 'polypeptide(L)'
;MVRTRSLPVPRSGQSGLMSPVARRHVIVSGCSGGGKSTLLAALDRAGYRVVTEPGRRIVEAEMQGTGAALPWIDLEAFARRAVEMALRDRAGVQDDGSWVFFDRGLIDASVALEHAAGISLSDSLAGAAPFHRTVFMAPPWPELYRNDAARQHGFDAAVDEYHRLCAAYDRLNYRLVHLPKTSVRERAAFVLDTLG
;
A
#
# COMPACT_ATOMS: atom_id res chain seq x y z
N MET A 1 55.38 -19.63 -4.45
CA MET A 1 54.56 -19.55 -3.23
C MET A 1 53.70 -18.29 -3.32
N VAL A 2 52.54 -18.39 -3.97
CA VAL A 2 51.69 -17.24 -4.33
C VAL A 2 50.76 -16.93 -3.16
N ARG A 3 50.91 -15.75 -2.54
CA ARG A 3 50.03 -15.27 -1.48
C ARG A 3 48.70 -14.83 -2.09
N THR A 4 47.65 -15.63 -1.91
CA THR A 4 46.27 -15.23 -2.16
C THR A 4 45.88 -14.15 -1.14
N ARG A 5 45.67 -12.92 -1.62
CA ARG A 5 45.05 -11.84 -0.84
C ARG A 5 43.56 -12.14 -0.73
N SER A 6 43.10 -12.48 0.47
CA SER A 6 41.68 -12.55 0.78
C SER A 6 41.05 -11.16 0.63
N LEU A 7 40.00 -11.07 -0.19
CA LEU A 7 39.16 -9.88 -0.30
C LEU A 7 38.34 -9.72 1.00
N PRO A 8 38.12 -8.49 1.50
CA PRO A 8 37.31 -8.29 2.69
C PRO A 8 35.83 -8.53 2.38
N VAL A 9 35.20 -9.35 3.21
CA VAL A 9 33.74 -9.51 3.28
C VAL A 9 33.15 -8.21 3.82
N PRO A 10 32.17 -7.56 3.15
CA PRO A 10 31.54 -6.37 3.70
C PRO A 10 30.74 -6.76 4.96
N ARG A 11 31.08 -6.10 6.07
CA ARG A 11 30.38 -6.23 7.35
C ARG A 11 28.95 -5.67 7.21
N SER A 12 27.98 -6.49 7.60
CA SER A 12 26.60 -6.10 7.90
C SER A 12 26.58 -4.93 8.88
N GLY A 13 26.11 -3.76 8.44
CA GLY A 13 26.10 -2.56 9.26
C GLY A 13 25.87 -1.29 8.47
N GLN A 14 24.77 -1.21 7.72
CA GLN A 14 24.20 0.09 7.37
C GLN A 14 22.73 0.08 7.78
N SER A 15 22.45 0.71 8.91
CA SER A 15 21.17 1.35 9.17
C SER A 15 20.96 2.36 8.03
N GLY A 16 20.37 1.90 6.92
CA GLY A 16 20.11 2.74 5.76
C GLY A 16 19.22 3.90 6.19
N LEU A 17 19.79 5.11 6.26
CA LEU A 17 18.99 6.31 6.43
C LEU A 17 18.00 6.36 5.26
N MET A 18 16.72 6.13 5.56
CA MET A 18 15.65 6.34 4.59
C MET A 18 15.76 7.78 4.06
N SER A 19 15.68 7.94 2.74
CA SER A 19 15.71 9.27 2.11
C SER A 19 14.61 10.16 2.71
N PRO A 20 14.81 11.48 2.80
CA PRO A 20 13.78 12.40 3.31
C PRO A 20 12.44 12.25 2.58
N VAL A 21 12.47 11.96 1.28
CA VAL A 21 11.30 11.67 0.42
C VAL A 21 10.50 10.46 0.93
N ALA A 22 11.20 9.35 1.24
CA ALA A 22 10.58 8.15 1.80
C ALA A 22 9.89 8.42 3.15
N ARG A 23 10.28 9.47 3.88
CA ARG A 23 9.69 9.82 5.17
C ARG A 23 8.34 10.53 5.07
N ARG A 24 7.89 10.96 3.88
CA ARG A 24 6.62 11.70 3.74
C ARG A 24 5.55 11.00 2.91
N HIS A 25 5.89 9.85 2.33
CA HIS A 25 4.94 9.01 1.61
C HIS A 25 4.31 8.01 2.57
N VAL A 26 3.05 8.24 2.94
CA VAL A 26 2.33 7.46 3.96
C VAL A 26 1.31 6.57 3.26
N ILE A 27 1.26 5.29 3.62
CA ILE A 27 0.21 4.40 3.14
C ILE A 27 -0.97 4.40 4.11
N VAL A 28 -2.17 4.51 3.54
CA VAL A 28 -3.44 4.16 4.20
C VAL A 28 -3.94 2.86 3.55
N SER A 29 -3.76 1.75 4.26
CA SER A 29 -4.15 0.40 3.82
C SER A 29 -5.29 -0.14 4.70
N GLY A 30 -5.65 -1.41 4.52
CA GLY A 30 -6.62 -2.15 5.32
C GLY A 30 -7.86 -2.58 4.53
N CYS A 31 -8.87 -3.02 5.27
CA CYS A 31 -10.03 -3.73 4.74
C CYS A 31 -10.77 -2.91 3.66
N SER A 32 -11.18 -3.58 2.58
CA SER A 32 -12.11 -3.00 1.61
C SER A 32 -13.42 -2.62 2.31
N GLY A 33 -13.93 -1.41 2.08
CA GLY A 33 -15.11 -0.90 2.80
C GLY A 33 -14.83 -0.26 4.19
N GLY A 34 -13.58 -0.23 4.67
CA GLY A 34 -13.21 0.42 5.94
C GLY A 34 -13.21 1.98 5.94
N GLY A 35 -13.89 2.60 4.98
CA GLY A 35 -13.99 4.07 4.86
C GLY A 35 -12.70 4.80 4.47
N LYS A 36 -11.70 4.10 3.90
CA LYS A 36 -10.40 4.69 3.48
C LYS A 36 -10.58 5.82 2.49
N SER A 37 -11.33 5.60 1.41
CA SER A 37 -11.50 6.59 0.35
C SER A 37 -12.19 7.87 0.85
N THR A 38 -13.11 7.76 1.81
CA THR A 38 -13.73 8.94 2.45
C THR A 38 -12.75 9.72 3.32
N LEU A 39 -11.90 9.02 4.09
CA LEU A 39 -10.81 9.64 4.85
C LEU A 39 -9.82 10.36 3.91
N LEU A 40 -9.40 9.70 2.84
CA LEU A 40 -8.45 10.25 1.90
C LEU A 40 -9.03 11.45 1.15
N ALA A 41 -10.30 11.41 0.75
CA ALA A 41 -10.99 12.57 0.20
C ALA A 41 -11.12 13.75 1.18
N ALA A 42 -11.05 13.50 2.49
CA ALA A 42 -11.01 14.57 3.49
C ALA A 42 -9.60 15.15 3.64
N LEU A 43 -8.55 14.32 3.58
CA LEU A 43 -7.15 14.77 3.57
C LEU A 43 -6.83 15.58 2.30
N ASP A 44 -7.33 15.14 1.15
CA ASP A 44 -7.21 15.88 -0.12
C ASP A 44 -7.86 17.28 -0.03
N ARG A 45 -9.08 17.36 0.50
CA ARG A 45 -9.76 18.63 0.78
C ARG A 45 -9.06 19.52 1.81
N ALA A 46 -8.21 18.94 2.65
CA ALA A 46 -7.37 19.67 3.60
C ALA A 46 -6.04 20.14 2.98
N GLY A 47 -5.80 19.90 1.69
CA GLY A 47 -4.64 20.37 0.95
C GLY A 47 -3.48 19.37 0.85
N TYR A 48 -3.66 18.12 1.30
CA TYR A 48 -2.65 17.08 1.17
C TYR A 48 -2.78 16.34 -0.15
N ARG A 49 -1.65 15.90 -0.71
CA ARG A 49 -1.68 15.09 -1.92
C ARG A 49 -2.17 13.68 -1.61
N VAL A 50 -3.11 13.18 -2.42
CA VAL A 50 -3.59 11.80 -2.38
C VAL A 50 -3.29 11.08 -3.69
N VAL A 51 -2.75 9.87 -3.58
CA VAL A 51 -2.59 8.93 -4.70
C VAL A 51 -3.65 7.85 -4.56
N THR A 52 -4.54 7.74 -5.54
CA THR A 52 -5.69 6.82 -5.53
C THR A 52 -5.30 5.37 -5.81
N GLU A 53 -6.08 4.43 -5.27
CA GLU A 53 -5.84 2.99 -5.32
C GLU A 53 -5.58 2.45 -6.74
N PRO A 54 -4.42 1.82 -7.00
CA PRO A 54 -4.12 1.23 -8.31
C PRO A 54 -5.17 0.21 -8.76
N GLY A 55 -5.60 -0.66 -7.84
CA GLY A 55 -6.57 -1.72 -8.13
C GLY A 55 -7.91 -1.18 -8.64
N ARG A 56 -8.43 -0.09 -8.06
CA ARG A 56 -9.69 0.53 -8.51
C ARG A 56 -9.56 1.10 -9.92
N ARG A 57 -8.48 1.84 -10.19
CA ARG A 57 -8.23 2.40 -11.53
C ARG A 57 -8.07 1.31 -12.59
N ILE A 58 -7.49 0.16 -12.23
CA ILE A 58 -7.40 -0.99 -13.13
C ILE A 58 -8.77 -1.60 -13.38
N VAL A 59 -9.57 -1.84 -12.35
CA VAL A 59 -10.94 -2.37 -12.51
C VAL A 59 -11.77 -1.43 -13.39
N GLU A 60 -11.74 -0.12 -13.14
CA GLU A 60 -12.45 0.87 -13.95
C GLU A 60 -12.02 0.83 -15.42
N ALA A 61 -10.71 0.78 -15.69
CA ALA A 61 -10.18 0.69 -17.05
C ALA A 61 -10.57 -0.64 -17.75
N GLU A 62 -10.53 -1.75 -17.02
CA GLU A 62 -10.86 -3.08 -17.56
C GLU A 62 -12.35 -3.26 -17.79
N MET A 63 -13.22 -2.68 -16.96
CA MET A 63 -14.68 -2.68 -17.17
C MET A 63 -15.08 -1.91 -18.44
N GLN A 64 -14.26 -0.98 -18.91
CA GLN A 64 -14.44 -0.28 -20.18
C GLN A 64 -13.72 -0.96 -21.35
N GLY A 65 -12.90 -1.96 -21.07
CA GLY A 65 -12.00 -2.61 -22.02
C GLY A 65 -12.32 -4.10 -22.21
N THR A 66 -11.27 -4.93 -22.28
CA THR A 66 -11.41 -6.37 -22.54
C THR A 66 -11.83 -7.16 -21.30
N GLY A 67 -11.64 -6.61 -20.10
CA GLY A 67 -11.91 -7.29 -18.83
C GLY A 67 -10.90 -8.37 -18.46
N ALA A 68 -9.81 -8.53 -19.22
CA ALA A 68 -8.84 -9.61 -19.05
C ALA A 68 -8.04 -9.50 -17.75
N ALA A 69 -7.81 -8.28 -17.24
CA ALA A 69 -7.07 -8.04 -16.00
C ALA A 69 -8.01 -7.66 -14.83
N LEU A 70 -9.25 -8.15 -14.83
CA LEU A 70 -10.14 -8.04 -13.67
C LEU A 70 -9.70 -9.04 -12.59
N PRO A 71 -9.75 -8.68 -11.29
CA PRO A 71 -9.23 -9.53 -10.22
C PRO A 71 -10.01 -10.85 -10.04
N TRP A 72 -11.23 -10.95 -10.57
CA TRP A 72 -12.04 -12.17 -10.59
C TRP A 72 -11.90 -12.99 -11.88
N ILE A 73 -11.15 -12.49 -12.87
CA ILE A 73 -10.84 -13.19 -14.13
C ILE A 73 -9.41 -13.73 -14.07
N ASP A 74 -8.44 -12.86 -13.79
CA ASP A 74 -7.03 -13.21 -13.66
C ASP A 74 -6.39 -12.33 -12.57
N LEU A 75 -6.31 -12.89 -11.37
CA LEU A 75 -5.77 -12.20 -10.21
C LEU A 75 -4.27 -11.92 -10.34
N GLU A 76 -3.52 -12.81 -11.00
CA GLU A 76 -2.09 -12.62 -11.22
C GLU A 76 -1.85 -11.44 -12.18
N ALA A 77 -2.53 -11.43 -13.33
CA ALA A 77 -2.42 -10.34 -14.29
C ALA A 77 -2.83 -8.99 -13.68
N PHE A 78 -3.92 -8.98 -12.90
CA PHE A 78 -4.34 -7.81 -12.13
C PHE A 78 -3.25 -7.34 -11.16
N ALA A 79 -2.67 -8.25 -10.36
CA ALA A 79 -1.67 -7.92 -9.36
C ALA A 79 -0.37 -7.40 -9.98
N ARG A 80 0.09 -8.01 -11.08
CA ARG A 80 1.26 -7.52 -11.84
C ARG A 80 1.04 -6.09 -12.34
N ARG A 81 -0.12 -5.83 -12.95
CA ARG A 81 -0.48 -4.49 -13.40
C ARG A 81 -0.61 -3.49 -12.25
N ALA A 82 -1.11 -3.91 -11.10
CA ALA A 82 -1.20 -3.08 -9.90
C ALA A 82 0.19 -2.70 -9.36
N VAL A 83 1.16 -3.62 -9.37
CA VAL A 83 2.56 -3.35 -9.01
C VAL A 83 3.17 -2.32 -9.97
N GLU A 84 3.03 -2.52 -11.28
CA GLU A 84 3.56 -1.60 -12.29
C GLU A 84 2.94 -0.20 -12.19
N MET A 85 1.62 -0.12 -11.94
CA MET A 85 0.93 1.14 -11.74
C MET A 85 1.41 1.83 -10.46
N ALA A 86 1.51 1.10 -9.34
CA ALA A 86 1.96 1.67 -8.07
C ALA A 86 3.41 2.19 -8.12
N LEU A 87 4.30 1.51 -8.86
CA LEU A 87 5.66 1.99 -9.12
C LEU A 87 5.64 3.32 -9.87
N ARG A 88 4.84 3.43 -10.94
CA ARG A 88 4.69 4.67 -11.72
C ARG A 88 4.07 5.78 -10.91
N ASP A 89 3.01 5.50 -10.15
CA ASP A 89 2.35 6.51 -9.31
C ASP A 89 3.36 7.12 -8.34
N ARG A 90 4.16 6.27 -7.69
CA ARG A 90 5.16 6.73 -6.74
C ARG A 90 6.29 7.51 -7.39
N ALA A 91 6.77 7.07 -8.57
CA ALA A 91 7.80 7.78 -9.31
C ALA A 91 7.34 9.15 -9.83
N GLY A 92 6.03 9.32 -10.07
CA GLY A 92 5.43 10.59 -10.50
C GLY A 92 5.24 11.63 -9.40
N VAL A 93 5.35 11.24 -8.12
CA VAL A 93 5.20 12.17 -7.00
C VAL A 93 6.44 13.06 -6.88
N GLN A 94 6.21 14.37 -7.00
CA GLN A 94 7.24 15.38 -6.77
C GLN A 94 7.43 15.59 -5.25
N ASP A 95 8.67 15.74 -4.81
CA ASP A 95 8.97 16.10 -3.43
C ASP A 95 8.92 17.62 -3.26
N ASP A 96 7.81 18.10 -2.71
CA ASP A 96 7.60 19.49 -2.30
C ASP A 96 7.68 19.64 -0.76
N GLY A 97 8.13 18.59 -0.06
CA GLY A 97 8.18 18.57 1.40
C GLY A 97 6.83 18.37 2.09
N SER A 98 5.72 18.20 1.36
CA SER A 98 4.40 17.91 1.93
C SER A 98 4.18 16.42 2.22
N TRP A 99 3.19 16.10 3.04
CA TRP A 99 2.74 14.73 3.24
C TRP A 99 1.96 14.25 2.01
N VAL A 100 2.27 13.03 1.55
CA VAL A 100 1.59 12.37 0.44
C VAL A 100 0.96 11.07 0.94
N PHE A 101 -0.35 10.95 0.79
CA PHE A 101 -1.11 9.79 1.24
C PHE A 101 -1.47 8.88 0.07
N PHE A 102 -1.16 7.60 0.21
CA PHE A 102 -1.44 6.57 -0.79
C PHE A 102 -2.63 5.73 -0.33
N ASP A 103 -3.72 5.69 -1.10
CA ASP A 103 -4.84 4.75 -0.92
C ASP A 103 -4.36 3.36 -1.34
N ARG A 104 -3.80 2.59 -0.39
CA ARG A 104 -2.93 1.44 -0.69
C ARG A 104 -1.74 1.84 -1.57
N GLY A 105 -0.83 0.90 -1.82
CA GLY A 105 0.28 1.20 -2.72
C GLY A 105 1.01 -0.03 -3.21
N LEU A 106 2.29 0.17 -3.52
CA LEU A 106 3.15 -0.89 -4.02
C LEU A 106 3.18 -2.10 -3.08
N ILE A 107 3.16 -1.88 -1.76
CA ILE A 107 3.18 -2.98 -0.79
C ILE A 107 1.89 -3.81 -0.87
N ASP A 108 0.70 -3.19 -0.87
CA ASP A 108 -0.56 -3.92 -1.06
C ASP A 108 -0.59 -4.69 -2.38
N ALA A 109 -0.12 -4.08 -3.47
CA ALA A 109 -0.05 -4.73 -4.78
C ALA A 109 0.91 -5.93 -4.77
N SER A 110 2.07 -5.79 -4.12
CA SER A 110 3.02 -6.90 -3.89
C SER A 110 2.43 -8.02 -3.05
N VAL A 111 1.62 -7.70 -2.03
CA VAL A 111 0.90 -8.71 -1.23
C VAL A 111 -0.12 -9.46 -2.07
N ALA A 112 -0.86 -8.76 -2.93
CA ALA A 112 -1.77 -9.40 -3.88
C ALA A 112 -1.01 -10.32 -4.85
N LEU A 113 0.17 -9.89 -5.34
CA LEU A 113 0.99 -10.68 -6.25
C LEU A 113 1.61 -11.91 -5.59
N GLU A 114 2.07 -11.79 -4.34
CA GLU A 114 2.55 -12.93 -3.55
C GLU A 114 1.43 -13.95 -3.35
N HIS A 115 0.22 -13.50 -3.04
CA HIS A 115 -0.94 -14.38 -2.88
C HIS A 115 -1.37 -15.06 -4.19
N ALA A 116 -1.35 -14.34 -5.31
CA ALA A 116 -1.82 -14.84 -6.59
C ALA A 116 -0.82 -15.76 -7.29
N ALA A 117 0.48 -15.45 -7.20
CA ALA A 117 1.52 -16.04 -8.04
C ALA A 117 2.74 -16.56 -7.26
N GLY A 118 2.76 -16.43 -5.93
CA GLY A 118 3.88 -16.87 -5.09
C GLY A 118 5.16 -16.04 -5.24
N ILE A 119 5.12 -14.90 -5.95
CA ILE A 119 6.26 -14.00 -6.08
C ILE A 119 6.50 -13.29 -4.73
N SER A 120 7.69 -13.47 -4.17
CA SER A 120 7.99 -12.97 -2.82
C SER A 120 7.91 -11.44 -2.73
N LEU A 121 7.62 -10.93 -1.53
CA LEU A 121 7.71 -9.49 -1.27
C LEU A 121 9.11 -8.93 -1.53
N SER A 122 10.18 -9.70 -1.26
CA SER A 122 11.55 -9.27 -1.56
C SER A 122 11.79 -9.07 -3.05
N ASP A 123 11.21 -9.93 -3.90
CA ASP A 123 11.38 -9.83 -5.35
C ASP A 123 10.54 -8.69 -5.93
N SER A 124 9.27 -8.60 -5.54
CA SER A 124 8.36 -7.58 -6.06
C SER A 124 8.65 -6.16 -5.55
N LEU A 125 9.34 -6.02 -4.42
CA LEU A 125 9.79 -4.74 -3.86
C LEU A 125 11.26 -4.44 -4.14
N ALA A 126 11.96 -5.28 -4.92
CA ALA A 126 13.39 -5.12 -5.18
C ALA A 126 13.69 -3.74 -5.79
N GLY A 127 14.59 -3.00 -5.16
CA GLY A 127 15.00 -1.66 -5.61
C GLY A 127 13.99 -0.54 -5.33
N ALA A 128 12.80 -0.84 -4.78
CA ALA A 128 11.86 0.17 -4.36
C ALA A 128 12.32 0.86 -3.07
N ALA A 129 12.26 2.19 -3.03
CA ALA A 129 12.46 2.92 -1.78
C ALA A 129 11.36 2.52 -0.76
N PRO A 130 11.63 2.52 0.55
CA PRO A 130 10.60 2.23 1.55
C PRO A 130 9.60 3.40 1.67
N PHE A 131 8.37 3.14 2.11
CA PHE A 131 7.42 4.20 2.50
C PHE A 131 7.74 4.70 3.91
N HIS A 132 7.00 5.71 4.38
CA HIS A 132 7.07 6.13 5.77
C HIS A 132 6.78 4.93 6.69
N ARG A 133 7.52 4.84 7.81
CA ARG A 133 7.46 3.66 8.68
C ARG A 133 6.06 3.41 9.27
N THR A 134 5.28 4.48 9.49
CA THR A 134 3.90 4.35 9.96
C THR A 134 2.95 4.10 8.79
N VAL A 135 2.15 3.05 8.90
CA VAL A 135 1.06 2.69 7.98
C VAL A 135 -0.25 2.73 8.75
N PHE A 136 -1.24 3.41 8.19
CA PHE A 136 -2.58 3.47 8.79
C PHE A 136 -3.44 2.35 8.23
N MET A 137 -3.98 1.52 9.13
CA MET A 137 -4.78 0.36 8.78
C MET A 137 -6.25 0.64 9.08
N ALA A 138 -7.09 0.69 8.05
CA ALA A 138 -8.54 0.67 8.23
C ALA A 138 -8.99 -0.75 8.63
N PRO A 139 -9.50 -0.95 9.86
CA PRO A 139 -9.95 -2.26 10.30
C PRO A 139 -11.23 -2.69 9.55
N PRO A 140 -11.56 -3.99 9.52
CA PRO A 140 -12.86 -4.46 9.08
C PRO A 140 -13.98 -3.74 9.84
N TRP A 141 -14.91 -3.15 9.09
CA TRP A 141 -15.97 -2.32 9.63
C TRP A 141 -17.30 -2.75 9.01
N PRO A 142 -17.98 -3.77 9.58
CA PRO A 142 -19.22 -4.32 9.03
C PRO A 142 -20.29 -3.25 8.75
N GLU A 143 -20.42 -2.26 9.64
CA GLU A 143 -21.41 -1.19 9.54
C GLU A 143 -21.20 -0.25 8.33
N LEU A 144 -19.98 -0.17 7.80
CA LEU A 144 -19.66 0.57 6.58
C LEU A 144 -19.52 -0.34 5.35
N TYR A 145 -19.53 -1.65 5.55
CA TYR A 145 -19.29 -2.60 4.48
C TYR A 145 -20.49 -2.63 3.53
N ARG A 146 -20.27 -2.11 2.33
CA ARG A 146 -21.22 -2.15 1.22
C ARG A 146 -20.50 -2.69 0.00
N ASN A 147 -21.14 -3.64 -0.68
CA ASN A 147 -20.72 -4.06 -2.00
C ASN A 147 -20.86 -2.86 -2.95
N ASP A 148 -19.80 -2.59 -3.71
CA ASP A 148 -19.82 -1.66 -4.83
C ASP A 148 -19.41 -2.42 -6.11
N ALA A 149 -19.51 -1.79 -7.28
CA ALA A 149 -19.24 -2.45 -8.57
C ALA A 149 -17.82 -3.04 -8.68
N ALA A 150 -16.86 -2.57 -7.86
CA ALA A 150 -15.49 -3.07 -7.81
C ALA A 150 -15.27 -4.13 -6.71
N ARG A 151 -16.28 -4.45 -5.89
CA ARG A 151 -16.22 -5.43 -4.79
C ARG A 151 -17.20 -6.57 -5.04
N GLN A 152 -16.72 -7.61 -5.70
CA GLN A 152 -17.50 -8.84 -5.93
C GLN A 152 -17.31 -9.89 -4.82
N HIS A 153 -16.31 -9.74 -3.95
CA HIS A 153 -16.06 -10.66 -2.84
C HIS A 153 -16.81 -10.25 -1.57
N GLY A 154 -17.23 -11.23 -0.77
CA GLY A 154 -17.94 -10.99 0.50
C GLY A 154 -17.05 -10.41 1.61
N PHE A 155 -17.67 -10.07 2.73
CA PHE A 155 -17.01 -9.48 3.90
C PHE A 155 -15.85 -10.34 4.42
N ASP A 156 -16.03 -11.65 4.51
CA ASP A 156 -15.01 -12.58 5.01
C ASP A 156 -13.73 -12.53 4.18
N ALA A 157 -13.85 -12.45 2.85
CA ALA A 157 -12.69 -12.30 1.97
C ALA A 157 -11.96 -10.96 2.20
N ALA A 158 -12.69 -9.90 2.56
CA ALA A 158 -12.10 -8.61 2.90
C ALA A 158 -11.41 -8.62 4.28
N VAL A 159 -11.89 -9.46 5.20
CA VAL A 159 -11.24 -9.73 6.50
C VAL A 159 -9.95 -10.53 6.29
N ASP A 160 -9.99 -11.58 5.45
CA ASP A 160 -8.81 -12.36 5.11
C ASP A 160 -7.73 -11.52 4.41
N GLU A 161 -8.15 -10.65 3.48
CA GLU A 161 -7.25 -9.68 2.85
C GLU A 161 -6.60 -8.76 3.89
N TYR A 162 -7.39 -8.23 4.83
CA TYR A 162 -6.89 -7.39 5.90
C TYR A 162 -5.82 -8.10 6.74
N HIS A 163 -6.04 -9.36 7.12
CA HIS A 163 -5.06 -10.13 7.89
C HIS A 163 -3.78 -10.41 7.09
N ARG A 164 -3.89 -10.73 5.79
CA ARG A 164 -2.72 -10.87 4.90
C ARG A 164 -1.89 -9.60 4.84
N LEU A 165 -2.55 -8.44 4.73
CA LEU A 165 -1.88 -7.14 4.71
C LEU A 165 -1.17 -6.84 6.03
N CYS A 166 -1.84 -7.04 7.17
CA CYS A 166 -1.21 -6.87 8.49
C CYS A 166 0.07 -7.73 8.61
N ALA A 167 -0.03 -9.02 8.31
CA ALA A 167 1.11 -9.94 8.39
C ALA A 167 2.26 -9.54 7.44
N ALA A 168 1.95 -9.03 6.25
CA ALA A 168 2.97 -8.55 5.31
C ALA A 168 3.68 -7.30 5.82
N TYR A 169 2.95 -6.30 6.33
CA TYR A 169 3.56 -5.10 6.88
C TYR A 169 4.42 -5.39 8.12
N ASP A 170 3.98 -6.31 8.97
CA ASP A 170 4.75 -6.77 10.13
C ASP A 170 6.06 -7.46 9.71
N ARG A 171 6.00 -8.37 8.70
CA ARG A 171 7.22 -8.98 8.11
C ARG A 171 8.19 -7.94 7.56
N LEU A 172 7.66 -6.83 7.05
CA LEU A 172 8.44 -5.71 6.51
C LEU A 172 8.86 -4.67 7.56
N ASN A 173 8.57 -4.89 8.85
CA ASN A 173 8.92 -4.02 10.00
C ASN A 173 8.29 -2.61 9.95
N TYR A 174 7.12 -2.47 9.31
CA TYR A 174 6.32 -1.24 9.39
C TYR A 174 5.59 -1.15 10.73
N ARG A 175 5.36 0.08 11.20
CA ARG A 175 4.52 0.35 12.36
C ARG A 175 3.07 0.46 11.89
N LEU A 176 2.25 -0.53 12.26
CA LEU A 176 0.82 -0.48 12.02
C LEU A 176 0.10 0.41 13.05
N VAL A 177 -0.72 1.33 12.56
CA VAL A 177 -1.61 2.16 13.37
C VAL A 177 -3.04 1.93 12.89
N HIS A 178 -3.87 1.31 13.73
CA HIS A 178 -5.26 1.05 13.39
C HIS A 178 -6.08 2.33 13.48
N LEU A 179 -6.82 2.63 12.40
CA LEU A 179 -7.67 3.80 12.36
C LEU A 179 -8.87 3.61 13.29
N PRO A 180 -9.19 4.60 14.14
CA PRO A 180 -10.34 4.50 15.02
C PRO A 180 -11.64 4.45 14.21
N LYS A 181 -12.61 3.67 14.71
CA LYS A 181 -13.96 3.58 14.16
C LYS A 181 -14.81 4.79 14.57
N THR A 182 -14.41 5.97 14.12
CA THR A 182 -15.06 7.24 14.43
C THR A 182 -15.35 8.08 13.17
N SER A 183 -15.80 9.33 13.34
CA SER A 183 -16.08 10.28 12.29
C SER A 183 -14.88 10.51 11.36
N VAL A 184 -15.15 10.85 10.10
CA VAL A 184 -14.10 11.13 9.10
C VAL A 184 -13.18 12.26 9.55
N ARG A 185 -13.75 13.29 10.17
CA ARG A 185 -13.01 14.44 10.71
C ARG A 185 -12.01 14.02 11.78
N GLU A 186 -12.46 13.22 12.75
CA GLU A 186 -11.60 12.72 13.83
C GLU A 186 -10.54 11.75 13.31
N ARG A 187 -10.87 10.91 12.32
CA ARG A 187 -9.87 10.05 11.66
C ARG A 187 -8.78 10.86 10.96
N ALA A 188 -9.14 11.95 10.27
CA ALA A 188 -8.17 12.82 9.61
C ALA A 188 -7.26 13.53 10.63
N ALA A 189 -7.82 14.08 11.71
CA ALA A 189 -7.06 14.66 12.80
C ALA A 189 -6.10 13.65 13.42
N PHE A 190 -6.60 12.45 13.76
CA PHE A 190 -5.81 11.36 14.32
C PHE A 190 -4.60 10.97 13.43
N VAL A 191 -4.79 10.91 12.11
CA VAL A 191 -3.71 10.62 11.16
C VAL A 191 -2.62 11.70 11.22
N LEU A 192 -3.01 12.98 11.17
CA LEU A 192 -2.07 14.09 11.18
C LEU A 192 -1.34 14.20 12.52
N ASP A 193 -2.07 14.12 13.64
CA ASP A 193 -1.49 14.14 14.99
C ASP A 193 -0.49 13.00 15.22
N THR A 194 -0.72 11.83 14.60
CA THR A 194 0.20 10.69 14.66
C THR A 194 1.50 10.94 13.88
N LEU A 195 1.47 11.79 12.86
CA LEU A 195 2.63 12.09 12.00
C LEU A 195 3.48 13.26 12.52
N GLY A 196 2.92 14.14 13.36
CA GLY A 196 3.60 15.31 13.93
C GLY A 196 3.47 16.53 13.04
#